data_AF-A0A645FDS2-F1
#
_entry.id   AF-A0A645FDS2-F1
#
_cell.length_a   1.000
_cell.length_b   1.000
_cell.length_c   1.000
_cell.angle_alpha   90.00
_cell.angle_beta   90.00
_cell.angle_gamma   90.00
#
_symmetry.space_group_name_H-M   'P 1'
#
loop_
_entity.id
_entity.type
_entity.pdbx_description
1 polymer ?
#
loop_
_entity_poly.entity_id
_entity_poly.type
_entity_poly.pdbx_seq_one_letter_code
_entity_poly.pdbx_strand_id
1 'polypeptide(L)'
;MLFCRELENNQSVITFNPNVVMVSQVIKEKISAECLINMSFFAARDKVNVSIPEIDEAKEWLKNQIMQMIGPGTRMFTYAENKIASDDKLKAYLLSVANNADFNISDISTQMIKENIPQDLLKVILGSDTISEQDKDRLRKEHSLSKPKTDFIHSVNNERGREQYSMTSESQSRGTRRIFGLEAVLYEVFSRNGFLTIDEI
;
A
#
# COMPACT_ATOMS: atom_id res chain seq x y z
N MET A 1 -11.48 21.05 13.74
CA MET A 1 -10.36 20.70 14.65
C MET A 1 -10.93 20.03 15.90
N LEU A 2 -10.44 18.85 16.27
CA LEU A 2 -10.95 18.05 17.41
C LEU A 2 -10.31 18.46 18.74
N PHE A 3 -8.99 18.67 18.73
CA PHE A 3 -8.21 19.12 19.87
C PHE A 3 -7.02 19.97 19.39
N CYS A 4 -6.42 20.72 20.31
CA CYS A 4 -5.12 21.37 20.16
C CYS A 4 -4.21 20.94 21.31
N ARG A 5 -2.91 20.87 21.05
CA ARG A 5 -1.88 20.66 22.07
C ARG A 5 -0.90 21.81 22.00
N GLU A 6 -0.69 22.44 23.14
CA GLU A 6 0.29 23.51 23.32
C GLU A 6 1.28 23.12 24.42
N LEU A 7 2.45 23.75 24.43
CA LEU A 7 3.44 23.58 25.48
C LEU A 7 3.47 24.84 26.33
N GLU A 8 2.98 24.74 27.57
CA GLU A 8 3.04 25.81 28.56
C GLU A 8 3.99 25.38 29.68
N ASN A 9 5.03 26.15 29.96
CA ASN A 9 6.00 25.86 31.03
C ASN A 9 6.56 24.43 30.98
N ASN A 10 6.90 23.93 29.77
CA ASN A 10 7.35 22.55 29.52
C ASN A 10 6.32 21.45 29.86
N GLN A 11 5.04 21.79 29.97
CA GLN A 11 3.96 20.82 30.14
C GLN A 11 3.05 20.86 28.92
N SER A 12 2.54 19.70 28.51
CA SER A 12 1.54 19.64 27.45
C SER A 12 0.19 20.07 27.98
N VAL A 13 -0.39 21.12 27.41
CA VAL A 13 -1.76 21.57 27.69
C VAL A 13 -2.64 21.18 26.51
N ILE A 14 -3.71 20.43 26.79
CA ILE A 14 -4.62 19.90 25.77
C ILE A 14 -5.96 20.62 25.88
N THR A 15 -6.36 21.26 24.78
CA THR A 15 -7.67 21.90 24.65
C THR A 15 -8.51 21.13 23.64
N PHE A 16 -9.74 20.79 24.03
CA PHE A 16 -10.70 20.13 23.15
C PHE A 16 -11.68 21.15 22.59
N ASN A 17 -12.12 20.96 21.34
CA ASN A 17 -13.19 21.78 20.77
C ASN A 17 -14.54 21.39 21.40
N PRO A 18 -15.15 22.24 22.24
CA PRO A 18 -16.36 21.88 22.99
C PRO A 18 -17.58 21.67 22.10
N ASN A 19 -17.57 22.19 20.86
CA ASN A 19 -18.67 22.00 19.91
C ASN A 19 -18.65 20.63 19.23
N VAL A 20 -17.55 19.88 19.34
CA VAL A 20 -17.36 18.59 18.66
C VAL A 20 -17.02 17.48 19.65
N VAL A 21 -16.18 17.77 20.65
CA VAL A 21 -15.65 16.78 21.59
C VAL A 21 -15.92 17.25 23.02
N MET A 22 -16.89 16.61 23.67
CA MET A 22 -17.27 16.90 25.05
C MET A 22 -16.51 15.97 26.02
N VAL A 23 -15.61 16.56 26.80
CA VAL A 23 -14.76 15.83 27.75
C VAL A 23 -14.77 16.58 29.08
N SER A 24 -14.91 15.85 30.19
CA SER A 24 -14.90 16.45 31.52
C SER A 24 -13.51 17.04 31.86
N GLN A 25 -13.48 18.06 32.71
CA GLN A 25 -12.24 18.72 33.10
C GLN A 25 -11.22 17.73 33.72
N VAL A 26 -11.71 16.79 34.54
CA VAL A 26 -10.88 15.73 35.15
C VAL A 26 -10.17 14.87 34.10
N ILE A 27 -10.86 14.52 33.01
CA ILE A 27 -10.26 13.72 31.93
C ILE A 27 -9.26 14.56 31.13
N LYS A 28 -9.56 15.84 30.87
CA LYS A 28 -8.63 16.75 30.18
C LYS A 28 -7.31 16.90 30.95
N GLU A 29 -7.40 17.13 32.25
CA GLU A 29 -6.23 17.25 33.15
C GLU A 29 -5.45 15.95 33.20
N LYS A 30 -6.13 14.80 33.30
CA LYS A 30 -5.48 13.49 33.32
C LYS A 30 -4.74 13.18 32.02
N ILE A 31 -5.34 13.44 30.85
CA ILE A 31 -4.65 13.24 29.57
C ILE A 31 -3.46 14.21 29.44
N SER A 32 -3.62 15.46 29.87
CA SER A 32 -2.53 16.46 29.82
C SER A 32 -1.35 16.05 30.71
N ALA A 33 -1.62 15.56 31.92
CA ALA A 33 -0.60 15.06 32.85
C ALA A 33 0.15 13.83 32.30
N GLU A 34 -0.55 12.94 31.58
CA GLU A 34 0.07 11.76 30.94
C GLU A 34 0.85 12.10 29.66
N CYS A 35 0.56 13.25 29.03
CA CYS A 35 1.13 13.67 27.75
C CYS A 35 2.49 14.37 27.93
N LEU A 36 3.56 13.57 28.01
CA LEU A 36 4.93 14.09 28.04
C LEU A 36 5.29 14.86 26.77
N ILE A 37 6.32 15.72 26.84
CA ILE A 37 6.78 16.58 25.73
C ILE A 37 7.06 15.75 24.46
N ASN A 38 7.70 14.60 24.61
CA ASN A 38 8.08 13.69 23.52
C ASN A 38 7.03 12.59 23.21
N MET A 39 5.80 12.73 23.71
CA MET A 39 4.72 11.77 23.51
C MET A 39 3.67 12.33 22.55
N SER A 40 3.01 11.47 21.78
CA SER A 40 1.83 11.89 21.00
C SER A 40 0.60 12.00 21.89
N PHE A 41 -0.33 12.89 21.52
CA PHE A 41 -1.63 12.97 22.19
C PHE A 41 -2.35 11.61 22.24
N PHE A 42 -2.32 10.85 21.14
CA PHE A 42 -2.97 9.54 21.07
C PHE A 42 -2.38 8.52 22.04
N ALA A 43 -1.05 8.55 22.27
CA ALA A 43 -0.42 7.69 23.26
C ALA A 43 -0.80 8.08 24.70
N ALA A 44 -0.90 9.37 25.00
CA ALA A 44 -1.35 9.83 26.31
C ALA A 44 -2.82 9.47 26.58
N ARG A 45 -3.67 9.64 25.55
CA ARG A 45 -5.09 9.27 25.56
C ARG A 45 -5.29 7.78 25.87
N ASP A 46 -4.44 6.90 25.37
CA ASP A 46 -4.53 5.45 25.59
C ASP A 46 -4.23 5.02 27.02
N LYS A 47 -3.50 5.83 27.78
CA LYS A 47 -3.27 5.58 29.21
C LYS A 47 -4.47 5.92 30.08
N VAL A 48 -5.44 6.66 29.54
CA VAL A 48 -6.65 7.04 30.25
C VAL A 48 -7.78 6.11 29.82
N ASN A 49 -8.33 5.37 30.80
CA ASN A 49 -9.46 4.46 30.58
C ASN A 49 -10.79 5.22 30.40
N VAL A 50 -10.91 5.89 29.26
CA VAL A 50 -12.11 6.61 28.80
C VAL A 50 -12.31 6.29 27.32
N SER A 51 -13.51 6.51 26.78
CA SER A 51 -13.76 6.55 25.33
C SER A 51 -14.08 7.98 24.93
N ILE A 52 -13.49 8.44 23.83
CA ILE A 52 -13.74 9.77 23.24
C ILE A 52 -14.00 9.50 21.75
N PRO A 53 -15.27 9.24 21.34
CA PRO A 53 -15.60 8.65 20.06
C PRO A 53 -14.93 9.30 18.85
N GLU A 54 -14.97 10.63 18.76
CA GLU A 54 -14.43 11.36 17.60
C GLU A 54 -12.89 11.25 17.52
N ILE A 55 -12.22 11.17 18.67
CA ILE A 55 -10.77 10.96 18.76
C ILE A 55 -10.41 9.52 18.44
N ASP A 56 -11.19 8.57 18.97
CA ASP A 56 -10.98 7.14 18.81
C ASP A 56 -11.19 6.76 17.32
N GLU A 57 -12.19 7.34 16.65
CA GLU A 57 -12.43 7.21 15.21
C GLU A 57 -11.27 7.80 14.39
N ALA A 58 -10.85 9.03 14.69
CA ALA A 58 -9.73 9.66 13.98
C ALA A 58 -8.42 8.87 14.14
N LYS A 59 -8.17 8.32 15.33
CA LYS A 59 -7.02 7.47 15.62
C LYS A 59 -7.08 6.16 14.86
N GLU A 60 -8.24 5.52 14.82
CA GLU A 60 -8.42 4.25 14.10
C GLU A 60 -8.29 4.42 12.59
N TRP A 61 -8.82 5.53 12.06
CA TRP A 61 -8.56 5.94 10.68
C TRP A 61 -7.06 6.09 10.42
N LEU A 62 -6.33 6.83 11.27
CA LEU A 62 -4.88 7.03 11.11
C LEU A 62 -4.09 5.71 11.07
N LYS A 63 -4.47 4.74 11.90
CA LYS A 63 -3.83 3.42 11.93
C LYS A 63 -4.06 2.61 10.65
N ASN A 64 -5.27 2.67 10.11
CA ASN A 64 -5.68 1.79 9.02
C ASN A 64 -5.49 2.42 7.62
N GLN A 65 -5.34 3.75 7.55
CA GLN A 65 -5.35 4.50 6.30
C GLN A 65 -3.98 5.01 5.88
N ILE A 66 -2.98 5.03 6.77
CA ILE A 66 -1.60 5.34 6.39
C ILE A 66 -1.00 4.14 5.65
N MET A 67 -0.69 4.35 4.37
CA MET A 67 -0.06 3.36 3.52
C MET A 67 1.46 3.43 3.60
N GLN A 68 2.13 2.37 3.16
CA GLN A 68 3.59 2.32 3.11
C GLN A 68 4.12 3.40 2.15
N MET A 69 5.15 4.12 2.59
CA MET A 69 5.83 5.13 1.77
C MET A 69 6.41 4.50 0.49
N ILE A 70 6.22 5.19 -0.63
CA ILE A 70 6.86 4.85 -1.90
C ILE A 70 8.15 5.65 -2.02
N GLY A 71 9.27 4.93 -2.13
CA GLY A 71 10.57 5.52 -2.44
C GLY A 71 11.07 5.09 -3.83
N PRO A 72 12.27 5.54 -4.24
CA PRO A 72 12.84 5.24 -5.57
C PRO A 72 13.03 3.73 -5.81
N GLY A 73 13.40 3.00 -4.75
CA GLY A 73 13.65 1.55 -4.79
C GLY A 73 12.40 0.68 -4.69
N THR A 74 11.21 1.27 -4.46
CA THR A 74 9.98 0.48 -4.28
C THR A 74 9.61 -0.27 -5.55
N ARG A 75 9.36 -1.57 -5.44
CA ARG A 75 9.00 -2.48 -6.54
C ARG A 75 7.52 -2.34 -6.93
N MET A 76 7.19 -1.21 -7.53
CA MET A 76 5.81 -0.82 -7.86
C MET A 76 5.16 -1.72 -8.91
N PHE A 77 5.92 -2.16 -9.92
CA PHE A 77 5.38 -3.00 -10.99
C PHE A 77 4.89 -4.35 -10.46
N THR A 78 5.72 -5.05 -9.69
CA THR A 78 5.36 -6.34 -9.08
C THR A 78 4.15 -6.21 -8.15
N TYR A 79 4.02 -5.09 -7.44
CA TYR A 79 2.82 -4.82 -6.65
C TYR A 79 1.57 -4.75 -7.53
N ALA A 80 1.60 -4.00 -8.64
CA ALA A 80 0.48 -3.94 -9.57
C ALA A 80 0.17 -5.29 -10.20
N GLU A 81 1.18 -6.06 -10.63
CA GLU A 81 1.00 -7.42 -11.18
C GLU A 81 0.25 -8.35 -10.21
N ASN A 82 0.61 -8.31 -8.93
CA ASN A 82 -0.06 -9.09 -7.89
C ASN A 82 -1.51 -8.68 -7.68
N LYS A 83 -1.85 -7.40 -7.92
CA LYS A 83 -3.19 -6.87 -7.68
C LYS A 83 -4.13 -7.10 -8.87
N ILE A 84 -3.66 -6.87 -10.10
CA ILE A 84 -4.51 -7.07 -11.30
C ILE A 84 -4.86 -8.53 -11.56
N ALA A 85 -4.09 -9.48 -11.00
CA ALA A 85 -4.42 -10.90 -11.08
C ALA A 85 -5.76 -11.24 -10.38
N SER A 86 -6.26 -10.40 -9.49
CA SER A 86 -7.48 -10.61 -8.71
C SER A 86 -8.49 -9.45 -8.75
N ASP A 87 -8.20 -8.37 -9.50
CA ASP A 87 -9.06 -7.19 -9.61
C ASP A 87 -9.18 -6.72 -11.07
N ASP A 88 -10.29 -7.11 -11.70
CA ASP A 88 -10.60 -6.74 -13.09
C ASP A 88 -10.84 -5.22 -13.27
N LYS A 89 -11.34 -4.52 -12.25
CA LYS A 89 -11.57 -3.08 -12.33
C LYS A 89 -10.24 -2.33 -12.32
N LEU A 90 -9.34 -2.74 -11.43
CA LEU A 90 -7.97 -2.24 -11.42
C LEU A 90 -7.27 -2.55 -12.75
N LYS A 91 -7.43 -3.76 -13.29
CA LYS A 91 -6.85 -4.13 -14.59
C LYS A 91 -7.33 -3.19 -15.70
N ALA A 92 -8.63 -2.92 -15.78
CA ALA A 92 -9.21 -2.00 -16.77
C ALA A 92 -8.70 -0.56 -16.58
N TYR A 93 -8.62 -0.09 -15.33
CA TYR A 93 -8.04 1.21 -15.00
C TYR A 93 -6.58 1.32 -15.47
N LEU A 94 -5.73 0.36 -15.12
CA LEU A 94 -4.32 0.39 -15.50
C LEU A 94 -4.10 0.20 -17.01
N LEU A 95 -4.97 -0.53 -17.69
CA LEU A 95 -4.96 -0.58 -19.16
C LEU A 95 -5.22 0.80 -19.75
N SER A 96 -6.19 1.56 -19.23
CA SER A 96 -6.44 2.93 -19.69
C SER A 96 -5.24 3.85 -19.48
N VAL A 97 -4.55 3.73 -18.35
CA VAL A 97 -3.32 4.47 -18.06
C VAL A 97 -2.21 4.09 -19.05
N ALA A 98 -1.98 2.80 -19.24
CA ALA A 98 -0.93 2.30 -20.12
C ALA A 98 -1.17 2.73 -21.57
N ASN A 99 -2.41 2.65 -22.04
CA ASN A 99 -2.80 3.12 -23.37
C ASN A 99 -2.62 4.65 -23.54
N ASN A 100 -2.87 5.44 -22.50
CA ASN A 100 -2.61 6.89 -22.54
C ASN A 100 -1.11 7.21 -22.59
N ALA A 101 -0.26 6.39 -21.98
CA ALA A 101 1.19 6.55 -22.01
C ALA A 101 1.81 6.08 -23.32
N ASP A 102 1.28 5.00 -23.90
CA ASP A 102 1.63 4.48 -25.22
C ASP A 102 0.37 3.93 -25.90
N PHE A 103 -0.11 4.66 -26.91
CA PHE A 103 -1.36 4.37 -27.59
C PHE A 103 -1.37 3.01 -28.31
N ASN A 104 -0.20 2.39 -28.54
CA ASN A 104 -0.13 1.06 -29.12
C ASN A 104 -0.42 -0.03 -28.09
N ILE A 105 -0.26 0.23 -26.79
CA ILE A 105 -0.66 -0.72 -25.74
C ILE A 105 -2.19 -0.86 -25.79
N SER A 106 -2.64 -2.00 -26.29
CA SER A 106 -4.05 -2.29 -26.55
C SER A 106 -4.68 -3.22 -25.52
N ASP A 107 -3.87 -4.03 -24.84
CA ASP A 107 -4.32 -4.92 -23.78
C ASP A 107 -3.16 -5.30 -22.84
N ILE A 108 -3.48 -5.87 -21.68
CA ILE A 108 -2.55 -6.38 -20.68
C ILE A 108 -2.98 -7.81 -20.34
N SER A 109 -2.04 -8.75 -20.45
CA SER A 109 -2.27 -10.16 -20.15
C SER A 109 -1.49 -10.56 -18.90
N THR A 110 -2.17 -11.08 -17.89
CA THR A 110 -1.57 -11.55 -16.65
C THR A 110 -1.82 -13.05 -16.49
N GLN A 111 -0.75 -13.81 -16.25
CA GLN A 111 -0.80 -15.26 -16.08
C GLN A 111 0.01 -15.66 -14.85
N MET A 112 -0.48 -16.66 -14.11
CA MET A 112 0.29 -17.26 -13.02
C MET A 112 1.29 -18.26 -13.58
N ILE A 113 2.57 -17.94 -13.46
CA ILE A 113 3.65 -18.85 -13.83
C ILE A 113 4.18 -19.56 -12.58
N LYS A 114 4.67 -20.79 -12.75
CA LYS A 114 5.37 -21.54 -11.70
C LYS A 114 6.86 -21.55 -12.02
N GLU A 115 7.66 -21.07 -11.07
CA GLU A 115 9.11 -21.11 -11.15
C GLU A 115 9.66 -22.07 -10.13
N ASN A 116 10.53 -22.98 -10.57
CA ASN A 116 11.18 -23.95 -9.68
C ASN A 116 12.19 -23.25 -8.79
N ILE A 117 12.21 -23.66 -7.51
CA ILE A 117 13.15 -23.14 -6.53
C ILE A 117 14.39 -24.05 -6.58
N PRO A 118 15.61 -23.49 -6.77
CA PRO A 118 16.83 -24.26 -6.63
C PRO A 118 16.91 -24.93 -5.26
N GLN A 119 17.37 -26.18 -5.19
CA GLN A 119 17.35 -26.97 -3.95
C GLN A 119 18.12 -26.31 -2.79
N ASP A 120 19.24 -25.64 -3.09
CA ASP A 120 20.04 -24.96 -2.07
C ASP A 120 19.28 -23.77 -1.47
N LEU A 121 18.55 -23.02 -2.30
CA LEU A 121 17.71 -21.93 -1.83
C LEU A 121 16.51 -22.45 -1.04
N LEU A 122 15.91 -23.58 -1.46
CA LEU A 122 14.79 -24.19 -0.75
C LEU A 122 15.20 -24.58 0.69
N LYS A 123 16.39 -25.14 0.88
CA LYS A 123 16.92 -25.47 2.23
C LYS A 123 17.04 -24.23 3.12
N VAL A 124 17.55 -23.12 2.56
CA VAL A 124 17.67 -21.84 3.28
C VAL A 124 16.29 -21.32 3.68
N ILE A 125 15.33 -21.33 2.75
CA ILE A 125 13.95 -20.88 3.01
C ILE A 125 13.28 -21.73 4.10
N LEU A 126 13.41 -23.05 4.04
CA LEU A 126 12.81 -23.96 5.02
C LEU A 126 13.43 -23.86 6.41
N GLY A 127 14.69 -23.41 6.51
CA GLY A 127 15.38 -23.13 7.77
C GLY A 127 15.05 -21.77 8.40
N SER A 128 14.25 -20.92 7.75
CA SER A 128 13.90 -19.60 8.26
C SER A 128 12.79 -19.65 9.31
N ASP A 129 12.96 -18.92 10.41
CA ASP A 129 11.92 -18.76 11.45
C ASP A 129 10.83 -17.75 11.06
N THR A 130 11.04 -16.98 9.98
CA THR A 130 10.10 -15.94 9.53
C THR A 130 8.97 -16.45 8.64
N ILE A 131 9.03 -17.72 8.22
CA ILE A 131 8.07 -18.32 7.29
C ILE A 131 7.16 -19.26 8.07
N SER A 132 5.86 -19.18 7.80
CA SER A 132 4.88 -20.04 8.45
C SER A 132 5.14 -21.52 8.15
N GLU A 133 4.85 -22.41 9.09
CA GLU A 133 4.98 -23.86 8.86
C GLU A 133 4.07 -24.34 7.72
N GLN A 134 2.91 -23.71 7.53
CA GLN A 134 2.01 -23.99 6.40
C GLN A 134 2.69 -23.70 5.05
N ASP A 135 3.38 -22.56 4.94
CA ASP A 135 4.10 -22.20 3.71
C ASP A 135 5.30 -23.11 3.49
N LYS A 136 6.03 -23.47 4.56
CA LYS A 136 7.12 -24.44 4.48
C LYS A 136 6.64 -25.79 3.96
N ASP A 137 5.50 -26.27 4.44
CA ASP A 137 4.91 -27.53 3.99
C ASP A 137 4.46 -27.48 2.53
N ARG A 138 3.90 -26.35 2.09
CA ARG A 138 3.57 -26.14 0.67
C ARG A 138 4.84 -26.20 -0.19
N LEU A 139 5.90 -25.49 0.21
CA LEU A 139 7.16 -25.43 -0.53
C LEU A 139 7.89 -26.77 -0.58
N ARG A 140 7.81 -27.58 0.49
CA ARG A 140 8.30 -28.98 0.53
C ARG A 140 7.58 -29.91 -0.45
N LYS A 141 6.34 -29.59 -0.85
CA LYS A 141 5.57 -30.41 -1.81
C LYS A 141 5.72 -29.89 -3.24
N GLU A 142 5.62 -28.58 -3.41
CA GLU A 142 5.53 -27.96 -4.73
C GLU A 142 6.91 -27.66 -5.34
N HIS A 143 7.94 -27.47 -4.52
CA HIS A 143 9.31 -27.10 -4.92
C HIS A 143 9.36 -25.90 -5.89
N SER A 144 8.31 -25.09 -5.91
CA SER A 144 8.10 -24.01 -6.85
C SER A 144 7.34 -22.85 -6.20
N LEU A 145 7.54 -21.66 -6.75
CA LEU A 145 6.77 -20.47 -6.42
C LEU A 145 5.90 -20.10 -7.59
N SER A 146 4.63 -19.80 -7.31
CA SER A 146 3.76 -19.20 -8.30
C SER A 146 3.86 -17.67 -8.20
N LYS A 147 4.07 -17.01 -9.32
CA LYS A 147 4.05 -15.54 -9.41
C LYS A 147 3.24 -15.11 -10.62
N PRO A 148 2.52 -13.98 -10.56
CA PRO A 148 1.95 -13.40 -11.76
C PRO A 148 3.08 -12.93 -12.67
N LYS A 149 2.85 -13.06 -13.97
CA LYS A 149 3.64 -12.48 -15.03
C LYS A 149 2.70 -11.72 -15.95
N THR A 150 3.01 -10.45 -16.15
CA THR A 150 2.22 -9.54 -16.96
C THR A 150 2.97 -9.14 -18.23
N ASP A 151 2.34 -9.38 -19.37
CA ASP A 151 2.79 -8.96 -20.69
C ASP A 151 1.85 -7.88 -21.25
N PHE A 152 2.41 -6.95 -22.02
CA PHE A 152 1.70 -5.87 -22.68
C PHE A 152 1.45 -6.22 -24.15
N ILE A 153 0.21 -6.12 -24.60
CA ILE A 153 -0.19 -6.43 -25.97
C ILE A 153 -0.23 -5.13 -26.78
N HIS A 154 0.68 -5.02 -27.75
CA HIS A 154 0.82 -3.88 -28.64
C HIS A 154 0.07 -4.12 -29.95
N SER A 155 -0.80 -3.21 -30.35
CA SER A 155 -1.50 -3.22 -31.64
C SER A 155 -0.86 -2.21 -32.60
N VAL A 156 -0.39 -2.68 -33.76
CA VAL A 156 0.23 -1.84 -34.79
C VAL A 156 -0.55 -1.97 -36.09
N ASN A 157 -0.82 -0.84 -36.75
CA ASN A 157 -1.42 -0.82 -38.08
C ASN A 157 -0.30 -0.71 -39.13
N ASN A 158 -0.25 -1.67 -40.06
CA ASN A 158 0.69 -1.68 -41.18
C ASN A 158 -0.01 -2.05 -42.50
N GLU A 159 0.76 -2.24 -43.57
CA GLU A 159 0.23 -2.59 -44.91
C GLU A 159 -0.53 -3.93 -44.95
N ARG A 160 -0.27 -4.84 -44.00
CA ARG A 160 -0.94 -6.14 -43.87
C ARG A 160 -2.18 -6.09 -42.97
N GLY A 161 -2.49 -4.92 -42.40
CA GLY A 161 -3.62 -4.70 -41.50
C GLY A 161 -3.20 -4.42 -40.07
N ARG A 162 -4.10 -4.71 -39.11
CA ARG A 162 -3.82 -4.56 -37.68
C ARG A 162 -3.18 -5.85 -37.14
N GLU A 163 -1.96 -5.74 -36.65
CA GLU A 163 -1.21 -6.85 -36.03
C GLU A 163 -1.07 -6.62 -34.53
N GLN A 164 -1.01 -7.71 -33.76
CA GLN A 164 -0.82 -7.68 -32.31
C GLN A 164 0.46 -8.40 -31.89
N TYR A 165 1.19 -7.82 -30.96
CA TYR A 165 2.44 -8.33 -30.45
C TYR A 165 2.43 -8.35 -28.93
N SER A 166 2.70 -9.51 -28.32
CA SER A 166 2.89 -9.61 -26.87
C SER A 166 4.33 -9.27 -26.51
N MET A 167 4.51 -8.28 -25.63
CA MET A 167 5.81 -7.84 -25.16
C MET A 167 5.90 -7.99 -23.65
N THR A 168 7.02 -8.49 -23.16
CA THR A 168 7.23 -8.64 -21.72
C THR A 168 7.36 -7.28 -21.04
N SER A 169 7.11 -7.25 -19.73
CA SER A 169 7.28 -6.04 -18.93
C SER A 169 8.70 -5.45 -19.05
N GLU A 170 9.73 -6.27 -19.21
CA GLU A 170 11.13 -5.84 -19.33
C GLU A 170 11.39 -5.06 -20.62
N SER A 171 10.55 -5.25 -21.63
CA SER A 171 10.61 -4.48 -22.89
C SER A 171 9.98 -3.09 -22.75
N GLN A 172 9.26 -2.82 -21.66
CA GLN A 172 8.68 -1.51 -21.38
C GLN A 172 9.70 -0.57 -20.71
N SER A 173 9.55 0.72 -20.95
CA SER A 173 10.41 1.73 -20.33
C SER A 173 10.31 1.68 -18.79
N ARG A 174 11.38 2.12 -18.11
CA ARG A 174 11.35 2.25 -16.65
C ARG A 174 10.20 3.15 -16.18
N GLY A 175 9.93 4.24 -16.91
CA GLY A 175 8.84 5.18 -16.61
C GLY A 175 7.48 4.52 -16.72
N THR A 176 7.21 3.80 -17.81
CA THR A 176 5.95 3.07 -18.03
C THR A 176 5.67 2.10 -16.88
N ARG A 177 6.65 1.27 -16.51
CA ARG A 177 6.50 0.31 -15.40
C ARG A 177 6.31 1.00 -14.05
N ARG A 178 6.99 2.13 -13.82
CA ARG A 178 6.90 2.90 -12.58
C ARG A 178 5.53 3.54 -12.43
N ILE A 179 5.04 4.22 -13.47
CA ILE A 179 3.70 4.84 -13.51
C ILE A 179 2.63 3.76 -13.38
N PHE A 180 2.75 2.66 -14.12
CA PHE A 180 1.82 1.53 -14.02
C PHE A 180 1.66 1.02 -12.58
N GLY A 181 2.78 0.85 -11.88
CA GLY A 181 2.79 0.47 -10.49
C GLY A 181 2.24 1.54 -9.54
N LEU A 182 2.60 2.81 -9.76
CA LEU A 182 2.13 3.94 -8.98
C LEU A 182 0.62 4.11 -9.06
N GLU A 183 0.07 4.04 -10.26
CA GLU A 183 -1.36 4.14 -10.52
C GLU A 183 -2.14 3.02 -9.84
N ALA A 184 -1.54 1.83 -9.69
CA ALA A 184 -2.16 0.75 -8.93
C ALA A 184 -2.27 1.08 -7.44
N VAL A 185 -1.24 1.71 -6.87
CA VAL A 185 -1.29 2.17 -5.47
C VAL A 185 -2.26 3.34 -5.33
N LEU A 186 -2.26 4.31 -6.25
CA LEU A 186 -3.18 5.45 -6.20
C LEU A 186 -4.64 5.01 -6.29
N TYR A 187 -4.95 4.04 -7.14
CA TYR A 187 -6.28 3.42 -7.19
C TYR A 187 -6.68 2.85 -5.82
N GLU A 188 -5.77 2.15 -5.13
CA GLU A 188 -6.01 1.63 -3.78
C GLU A 188 -6.20 2.76 -2.76
N VAL A 189 -5.36 3.81 -2.79
CA VAL A 189 -5.46 4.99 -1.93
C VAL A 189 -6.84 5.64 -2.06
N PHE A 190 -7.28 5.90 -3.29
CA PHE A 190 -8.58 6.52 -3.51
C PHE A 190 -9.73 5.63 -3.06
N SER A 191 -9.64 4.31 -3.31
CA SER A 191 -10.68 3.37 -2.88
C SER A 191 -10.85 3.29 -1.37
N ARG A 192 -9.78 3.55 -0.61
CA ARG A 192 -9.77 3.46 0.85
C ARG A 192 -9.94 4.80 1.55
N ASN A 193 -9.89 5.91 0.82
CA ASN A 193 -9.66 7.24 1.39
C ASN A 193 -8.39 7.24 2.26
N GLY A 194 -7.31 6.70 1.68
CA GLY A 194 -6.03 6.50 2.35
C GLY A 194 -5.11 7.72 2.30
N PHE A 195 -4.02 7.64 3.05
CA PHE A 195 -2.91 8.58 3.03
C PHE A 195 -1.64 7.88 2.54
N LEU A 196 -1.04 8.41 1.47
CA LEU A 196 0.17 7.88 0.84
C LEU A 196 1.24 8.96 0.79
N THR A 197 2.45 8.59 1.20
CA THR A 197 3.63 9.42 1.04
C THR A 197 4.48 8.89 -0.12
N ILE A 198 4.94 9.81 -0.97
CA ILE A 198 5.77 9.50 -2.12
C ILE A 198 7.02 10.35 -2.00
N ASP A 199 8.17 9.68 -1.96
CA ASP A 199 9.49 10.27 -2.04
C ASP A 199 10.10 9.89 -3.40
N GLU A 200 10.17 10.88 -4.29
CA GLU A 200 10.55 10.77 -5.70
C GLU A 200 9.64 9.85 -6.55
N ILE A 201 9.19 10.38 -7.69
CA ILE A 201 8.35 9.67 -8.67
C ILE A 201 9.22 8.95 -9.69
#